data_AF-A0A940WK59-F1
#
_entry.id   AF-A0A940WK59-F1
#
_cell.length_a   1.000
_cell.length_b   1.000
_cell.length_c   1.000
_cell.angle_alpha   90.00
_cell.angle_beta   90.00
_cell.angle_gamma   90.00
#
_symmetry.space_group_name_H-M   'P 1'
#
loop_
_entity.id
_entity.type
_entity.pdbx_description
1 polymer ?
#
loop_
_entity_poly.entity_id
_entity_poly.type
_entity_poly.pdbx_seq_one_letter_code
_entity_poly.pdbx_strand_id
1 'polypeptide(L)'
;EDATTAPKGDPAARFAETFTATGGVLLRGPVEALLSELGETLRAEGVTALFFPEDDEAGREVAEALVPFGPFTLTTGAEVRGGSTAVTAGFRTAEAGIAETGTIVETSAGGKTLLPGLIADVHVSIVPSSCVVDRMEDRVTNP
;
A
#
# COMPACT_ATOMS: atom_id res chain seq x y z
N GLU A 1 -0.24 40.65 -1.08
CA GLU A 1 -0.91 40.43 -2.39
C GLU A 1 -2.13 39.57 -2.15
N ASP A 2 -3.10 39.56 -3.05
CA ASP A 2 -4.24 38.64 -3.01
C ASP A 2 -3.88 37.37 -3.81
N ALA A 3 -3.49 36.31 -3.09
CA ALA A 3 -3.06 35.06 -3.70
C ALA A 3 -4.29 34.21 -4.03
N THR A 4 -4.85 34.41 -5.23
CA THR A 4 -5.97 33.62 -5.74
C THR A 4 -5.63 32.13 -5.76
N THR A 5 -6.06 31.40 -4.73
CA THR A 5 -6.00 29.94 -4.69
C THR A 5 -6.98 29.39 -5.72
N ALA A 6 -6.45 29.04 -6.90
CA ALA A 6 -7.12 28.11 -7.79
C ALA A 6 -7.55 26.88 -6.97
N PRO A 7 -8.72 26.27 -7.26
CA PRO A 7 -9.21 25.13 -6.48
C PRO A 7 -8.15 24.03 -6.50
N LYS A 8 -7.61 23.70 -5.32
CA LYS A 8 -6.69 22.57 -5.15
C LYS A 8 -7.37 21.33 -5.71
N GLY A 9 -6.83 20.79 -6.81
CA GLY A 9 -7.34 19.57 -7.42
C GLY A 9 -7.22 18.40 -6.45
N ASP A 10 -8.11 17.42 -6.58
CA ASP A 10 -8.18 16.22 -5.73
C ASP A 10 -6.76 15.68 -5.38
N PRO A 11 -6.33 15.74 -4.11
CA PRO A 11 -5.01 15.27 -3.71
C PRO A 11 -4.79 13.79 -4.05
N ALA A 12 -5.84 12.97 -4.06
CA ALA A 12 -5.75 11.56 -4.47
C ALA A 12 -5.62 11.38 -5.99
N ALA A 13 -6.07 12.33 -6.81
CA ALA A 13 -5.80 12.34 -8.25
C ALA A 13 -4.36 12.80 -8.54
N ARG A 14 -3.89 13.86 -7.85
CA ARG A 14 -2.49 14.31 -7.93
C ARG A 14 -1.52 13.24 -7.45
N PHE A 15 -1.82 12.57 -6.34
CA PHE A 15 -1.03 11.43 -5.84
C PHE A 15 -0.96 10.30 -6.88
N ALA A 16 -2.09 9.95 -7.53
CA ALA A 16 -2.11 8.94 -8.57
C ALA A 16 -1.21 9.30 -9.77
N GLU A 17 -1.25 10.54 -10.24
CA GLU A 17 -0.38 11.05 -11.30
C GLU A 17 1.10 10.94 -10.90
N THR A 18 1.48 11.47 -9.73
CA THR A 18 2.90 11.47 -9.30
C THR A 18 3.44 10.07 -8.96
N PHE A 19 2.62 9.20 -8.35
CA PHE A 19 3.03 7.83 -7.99
C PHE A 19 3.13 6.90 -9.21
N THR A 20 2.24 7.04 -10.19
CA THR A 20 2.37 6.27 -11.45
C THR A 20 3.53 6.78 -12.31
N ALA A 21 3.84 8.08 -12.26
CA ALA A 21 5.01 8.66 -12.94
C ALA A 21 6.36 8.17 -12.38
N THR A 22 6.43 7.66 -11.15
CA THR A 22 7.64 7.00 -10.59
C THR A 22 7.68 5.49 -10.84
N GLY A 23 6.68 4.93 -11.54
CA GLY A 23 6.58 3.50 -11.86
C GLY A 23 5.72 2.68 -10.89
N GLY A 24 5.03 3.32 -9.95
CA GLY A 24 4.08 2.64 -9.06
C GLY A 24 2.80 2.22 -9.78
N VAL A 25 2.24 1.06 -9.41
CA VAL A 25 0.92 0.60 -9.89
C VAL A 25 -0.14 0.98 -8.86
N LEU A 26 -1.17 1.72 -9.27
CA LEU A 26 -2.26 2.17 -8.40
C LEU A 26 -3.61 1.61 -8.85
N LEU A 27 -4.32 0.99 -7.90
CA LEU A 27 -5.74 0.69 -8.00
C LEU A 27 -6.51 1.67 -7.11
N ARG A 28 -7.62 2.26 -7.60
CA ARG A 28 -8.38 3.30 -6.88
C ARG A 28 -9.88 3.03 -6.88
N GLY A 29 -10.43 2.75 -5.70
CA GLY A 29 -11.84 2.41 -5.48
C GLY A 29 -12.07 1.78 -4.11
N PRO A 30 -13.28 1.29 -3.81
CA PRO A 30 -13.54 0.43 -2.65
C PRO A 30 -12.74 -0.88 -2.78
N VAL A 31 -12.13 -1.34 -1.68
CA VAL A 31 -11.25 -2.51 -1.64
C VAL A 31 -11.90 -3.74 -2.29
N GLU A 32 -13.16 -3.99 -1.96
CA GLU A 32 -13.95 -5.16 -2.37
C GLU A 32 -14.16 -5.21 -3.88
N ALA A 33 -14.20 -4.04 -4.54
CA ALA A 33 -14.31 -3.93 -5.99
C ALA A 33 -12.95 -4.16 -6.71
N LEU A 34 -11.83 -3.98 -6.01
CA LEU A 34 -10.48 -4.10 -6.55
C LEU A 34 -9.86 -5.49 -6.34
N LEU A 35 -10.39 -6.33 -5.44
CA LEU A 35 -9.81 -7.65 -5.11
C LEU A 35 -9.52 -8.53 -6.33
N SER A 36 -10.38 -8.50 -7.36
CA SER A 36 -10.15 -9.29 -8.57
C SER A 36 -9.00 -8.76 -9.43
N GLU A 37 -8.89 -7.44 -9.58
CA GLU A 37 -7.84 -6.76 -10.36
C GLU A 37 -6.49 -6.84 -9.65
N LEU A 38 -6.49 -6.69 -8.32
CA LEU A 38 -5.33 -6.91 -7.47
C LEU A 38 -4.87 -8.37 -7.50
N GLY A 39 -5.81 -9.32 -7.43
CA GLY A 39 -5.52 -10.75 -7.58
C GLY A 39 -4.99 -11.12 -8.95
N GLU A 40 -5.43 -10.46 -10.02
CA GLU A 40 -4.87 -10.61 -11.38
C GLU A 40 -3.46 -10.02 -11.48
N THR A 41 -3.23 -8.83 -10.93
CA THR A 41 -1.92 -8.16 -10.88
C THR A 41 -0.90 -9.02 -10.14
N LEU A 42 -1.22 -9.48 -8.93
CA LEU A 42 -0.33 -10.33 -8.12
C LEU A 42 -0.05 -11.68 -8.79
N ARG A 43 -1.03 -12.26 -9.50
CA ARG A 43 -0.81 -13.47 -10.31
C ARG A 43 0.10 -13.22 -11.52
N ALA A 44 0.09 -12.03 -12.12
CA ALA A 44 0.98 -11.68 -13.22
C ALA A 44 2.44 -11.57 -12.77
N GLU A 45 2.67 -11.01 -11.57
CA GLU A 45 3.98 -11.00 -10.88
C GLU A 45 4.39 -12.38 -10.31
N GLY A 46 3.56 -13.42 -10.49
CA GLY A 46 3.85 -14.79 -10.05
C GLY A 46 3.72 -15.04 -8.54
N VAL A 47 3.14 -14.10 -7.78
CA VAL A 47 2.95 -14.21 -6.32
C VAL A 47 2.13 -15.45 -5.97
N THR A 48 2.61 -16.21 -4.99
CA THR A 48 1.88 -17.36 -4.40
C THR A 48 1.73 -17.26 -2.88
N ALA A 49 2.44 -16.34 -2.21
CA ALA A 49 2.34 -16.19 -0.76
C ALA A 49 2.08 -14.73 -0.34
N LEU A 50 1.17 -14.53 0.61
CA LEU A 50 0.78 -13.21 1.12
C LEU A 50 1.13 -13.11 2.62
N PHE A 51 1.65 -11.98 3.08
CA PHE A 51 1.90 -11.73 4.50
C PHE A 51 1.73 -10.27 4.91
N PHE A 52 1.44 -10.04 6.19
CA PHE A 52 1.12 -8.74 6.79
C PHE A 52 1.67 -8.65 8.22
N PRO A 53 1.71 -7.46 8.85
CA PRO A 53 1.94 -7.32 10.28
C PRO A 53 0.74 -7.85 11.08
N GLU A 54 0.98 -8.55 12.20
CA GLU A 54 -0.10 -9.07 13.07
C GLU A 54 -1.01 -7.96 13.65
N ASP A 55 -0.49 -6.74 13.79
CA ASP A 55 -1.21 -5.55 14.27
C ASP A 55 -1.90 -4.73 13.15
N ASP A 56 -1.79 -5.12 11.89
CA ASP A 56 -2.36 -4.38 10.75
C ASP A 56 -3.66 -5.04 10.29
N GLU A 57 -4.75 -4.69 10.97
CA GLU A 57 -6.08 -5.28 10.76
C GLU A 57 -6.56 -5.17 9.31
N ALA A 58 -6.39 -3.99 8.67
CA ALA A 58 -6.77 -3.80 7.27
C ALA A 58 -5.80 -4.50 6.30
N GLY A 59 -4.49 -4.54 6.60
CA GLY A 59 -3.51 -5.34 5.85
C GLY A 59 -3.83 -6.84 5.87
N ARG A 60 -4.26 -7.37 7.03
CA ARG A 60 -4.78 -8.73 7.20
C ARG A 60 -6.04 -8.94 6.37
N GLU A 61 -7.05 -8.09 6.53
CA GLU A 61 -8.35 -8.24 5.86
C GLU A 61 -8.22 -8.27 4.33
N VAL A 62 -7.38 -7.42 3.73
CA VAL A 62 -7.13 -7.45 2.28
C VAL A 62 -6.42 -8.74 1.86
N ALA A 63 -5.40 -9.17 2.59
CA ALA A 63 -4.66 -10.40 2.26
C ALA A 63 -5.54 -11.66 2.41
N GLU A 64 -6.36 -11.75 3.45
CA GLU A 64 -7.34 -12.83 3.66
C GLU A 64 -8.42 -12.81 2.56
N ALA A 65 -8.97 -11.64 2.24
CA ALA A 65 -9.99 -11.48 1.19
C ALA A 65 -9.47 -11.76 -0.23
N LEU A 66 -8.15 -11.70 -0.46
CA LEU A 66 -7.53 -12.06 -1.74
C LEU A 66 -7.38 -13.56 -1.96
N VAL A 67 -7.35 -14.40 -0.92
CA VAL A 67 -7.12 -15.86 -1.04
C VAL A 67 -8.03 -16.55 -2.09
N PRO A 68 -9.33 -16.21 -2.25
CA PRO A 68 -10.18 -16.78 -3.30
C PRO A 68 -9.84 -16.39 -4.75
N PHE A 69 -9.01 -15.36 -4.97
CA PHE A 69 -8.74 -14.75 -6.28
C PHE A 69 -7.45 -15.23 -6.96
N GLY A 70 -6.70 -16.16 -6.34
CA GLY A 70 -5.47 -16.72 -6.90
C GLY A 70 -4.94 -17.94 -6.14
N PRO A 71 -3.77 -18.49 -6.52
CA PRO A 71 -3.11 -19.60 -5.83
C PRO A 71 -2.37 -19.11 -4.57
N PHE A 72 -3.04 -18.29 -3.75
CA PHE A 72 -2.42 -17.54 -2.68
C PHE A 72 -2.52 -18.26 -1.34
N THR A 73 -1.38 -18.44 -0.66
CA THR A 73 -1.33 -18.94 0.72
C THR A 73 -0.87 -17.85 1.68
N LEU A 74 -1.48 -17.75 2.86
CA LEU A 74 -0.99 -16.86 3.91
C LEU A 74 0.30 -17.42 4.52
N THR A 75 1.27 -16.56 4.80
CA THR A 75 2.55 -16.89 5.45
C THR A 75 2.96 -15.78 6.42
N THR A 76 4.02 -16.01 7.19
CA THR A 76 4.53 -15.08 8.20
C THR A 76 5.83 -14.42 7.76
N GLY A 77 6.08 -13.20 8.24
CA GLY A 77 7.38 -12.54 8.10
C GLY A 77 8.54 -13.27 8.82
N ALA A 78 8.30 -14.37 9.53
CA ALA A 78 9.32 -15.28 10.04
C ALA A 78 9.71 -16.32 8.98
N GLU A 79 8.74 -16.95 8.32
CA GLU A 79 8.95 -17.93 7.25
C GLU A 79 9.60 -17.32 6.01
N VAL A 80 9.20 -16.11 5.60
CA VAL A 80 9.83 -15.38 4.48
C VAL A 80 11.32 -15.13 4.77
N ARG A 81 11.67 -14.66 5.98
CA ARG A 81 13.07 -14.52 6.44
C ARG A 81 13.80 -15.86 6.59
N GLY A 82 13.09 -16.98 6.68
CA GLY A 82 13.64 -18.33 6.70
C GLY A 82 14.16 -18.81 5.34
N GLY A 83 13.94 -18.05 4.26
CA GLY A 83 14.32 -18.43 2.90
C GLY A 83 13.22 -19.19 2.18
N SER A 84 12.00 -18.63 2.17
CA SER A 84 10.91 -19.14 1.33
C SER A 84 11.29 -19.15 -0.16
N THR A 85 10.74 -20.10 -0.92
CA THR A 85 10.90 -20.19 -2.38
C THR A 85 9.66 -19.72 -3.15
N ALA A 86 8.60 -19.31 -2.43
CA ALA A 86 7.44 -18.66 -3.01
C ALA A 86 7.79 -17.20 -3.35
N VAL A 87 7.22 -16.68 -4.44
CA VAL A 87 7.18 -15.22 -4.68
C VAL A 87 6.13 -14.63 -3.74
N THR A 88 6.52 -13.57 -3.04
CA THR A 88 5.79 -13.04 -1.88
C THR A 88 5.24 -11.64 -2.12
N ALA A 89 4.02 -11.39 -1.64
CA ALA A 89 3.46 -10.06 -1.50
C ALA A 89 3.30 -9.68 -0.03
N GLY A 90 3.93 -8.56 0.34
CA GLY A 90 3.80 -7.95 1.66
C GLY A 90 2.69 -6.90 1.65
N PHE A 91 1.71 -7.04 2.54
CA PHE A 91 0.58 -6.13 2.69
C PHE A 91 0.78 -5.20 3.87
N ARG A 92 0.32 -3.96 3.72
CA ARG A 92 0.29 -2.98 4.82
C ARG A 92 -0.73 -1.88 4.60
N THR A 93 -1.20 -1.27 5.69
CA THR A 93 -1.82 0.05 5.69
C THR A 93 -0.76 1.17 5.77
N ALA A 94 -0.85 2.15 4.87
CA ALA A 94 -0.04 3.36 4.91
C ALA A 94 -0.57 4.38 5.92
N GLU A 95 0.33 5.14 6.51
CA GLU A 95 -0.02 6.26 7.40
C GLU A 95 -0.46 7.49 6.59
N ALA A 96 0.19 7.76 5.44
CA ALA A 96 -0.18 8.84 4.54
C ALA A 96 0.26 8.57 3.08
N GLY A 97 -0.43 9.21 2.14
CA GLY A 97 0.07 9.44 0.77
C GLY A 97 0.36 10.93 0.58
N ILE A 98 1.48 11.29 -0.05
CA ILE A 98 1.88 12.69 -0.28
C ILE A 98 1.78 13.01 -1.77
N ALA A 99 0.83 13.87 -2.13
CA ALA A 99 0.47 14.12 -3.52
C ALA A 99 1.55 14.86 -4.34
N GLU A 100 2.33 15.75 -3.73
CA GLU A 100 3.39 16.50 -4.43
C GLU A 100 4.60 15.66 -4.85
N THR A 101 4.84 14.51 -4.19
CA THR A 101 5.99 13.64 -4.45
C THR A 101 5.61 12.20 -4.86
N GLY A 102 4.33 11.83 -4.79
CA GLY A 102 3.89 10.44 -4.97
C GLY A 102 4.43 9.51 -3.87
N THR A 103 4.76 10.04 -2.68
CA THR A 103 5.37 9.27 -1.61
C THR A 103 4.31 8.59 -0.75
N ILE A 104 4.49 7.29 -0.49
CA ILE A 104 3.77 6.56 0.55
C ILE A 104 4.57 6.63 1.85
N VAL A 105 3.92 6.97 2.96
CA VAL A 105 4.53 7.03 4.29
C VAL A 105 4.06 5.84 5.11
N GLU A 106 5.01 5.06 5.60
CA GLU A 106 4.76 3.94 6.51
C GLU A 106 5.64 4.05 7.74
N THR A 107 5.05 3.86 8.91
CA THR A 107 5.79 3.78 10.17
C THR A 107 5.99 2.33 10.57
N SER A 108 6.97 2.08 11.43
CA SER A 108 7.21 0.75 12.01
C SER A 108 6.16 0.31 13.05
N ALA A 109 5.00 0.98 13.12
CA ALA A 109 3.97 0.81 14.14
C ALA A 109 4.52 0.86 15.58
N GLY A 110 5.42 1.82 15.85
CA GLY A 110 6.14 1.94 17.13
C GLY A 110 7.35 1.03 17.28
N GLY A 111 8.03 0.69 16.18
CA GLY A 111 9.25 -0.14 16.18
C GLY A 111 9.04 -1.64 16.02
N LYS A 112 7.79 -2.09 15.81
CA LYS A 112 7.41 -3.50 15.70
C LYS A 112 7.95 -4.18 14.44
N THR A 113 7.67 -3.62 13.27
CA THR A 113 8.10 -4.20 11.98
C THR A 113 7.99 -3.21 10.82
N LEU A 114 8.85 -3.37 9.81
CA LEU A 114 8.67 -2.82 8.46
C LEU A 114 8.71 -3.93 7.38
N LEU A 115 8.77 -5.21 7.78
CA LEU A 115 9.17 -6.32 6.91
C LEU A 115 8.32 -6.48 5.63
N PRO A 116 6.98 -6.34 5.63
CA PRO A 116 6.18 -6.46 4.40
C PRO A 116 6.62 -5.52 3.27
N GLY A 117 7.04 -4.29 3.59
CA GLY A 117 7.58 -3.33 2.62
C GLY A 117 9.10 -3.40 2.40
N LEU A 118 9.78 -4.43 2.92
CA LEU A 118 11.25 -4.54 2.87
C LEU A 118 11.80 -5.92 2.46
N ILE A 119 11.05 -7.01 2.69
CA ILE A 119 11.49 -8.39 2.40
C ILE A 119 10.57 -9.13 1.41
N ALA A 120 9.47 -8.50 1.00
CA ALA A 120 8.59 -9.06 -0.02
C ALA A 120 9.14 -8.78 -1.41
N ASP A 121 8.83 -9.66 -2.36
CA ASP A 121 9.13 -9.44 -3.80
C ASP A 121 8.21 -8.37 -4.38
N VAL A 122 6.96 -8.32 -3.93
CA VAL A 122 5.95 -7.30 -4.25
C VAL A 122 5.48 -6.61 -2.97
N HIS A 123 5.40 -5.29 -2.96
CA HIS A 123 4.84 -4.52 -1.85
C HIS A 123 3.46 -3.95 -2.21
N VAL A 124 2.44 -4.26 -1.39
CA VAL A 124 1.06 -3.79 -1.54
C VAL A 124 0.72 -2.89 -0.36
N SER A 125 0.74 -1.57 -0.58
CA SER A 125 0.42 -0.58 0.45
C SER A 125 -0.96 0.03 0.22
N ILE A 126 -1.81 -0.09 1.24
CA ILE A 126 -3.21 0.33 1.28
C ILE A 126 -3.24 1.77 1.82
N VAL A 127 -3.51 2.74 0.96
CA VAL A 127 -3.55 4.17 1.34
C VAL A 127 -5.01 4.62 1.52
N PRO A 128 -5.50 4.90 2.74
CA PRO A 128 -6.83 5.48 2.92
C PRO A 128 -6.91 6.84 2.24
N SER A 129 -7.95 7.11 1.46
CA SER A 129 -8.04 8.38 0.70
C SER A 129 -8.09 9.62 1.59
N SER A 130 -8.56 9.49 2.83
CA SER A 130 -8.54 10.53 3.87
C SER A 130 -7.14 10.86 4.38
N CYS A 131 -6.16 9.97 4.16
CA CYS A 131 -4.76 10.14 4.55
C CYS A 131 -3.87 10.61 3.39
N VAL A 132 -4.46 10.96 2.23
CA VAL A 132 -3.72 11.59 1.13
C VAL A 132 -3.67 13.10 1.36
N VAL A 133 -2.49 13.61 1.66
CA VAL A 133 -2.21 15.05 1.88
C VAL A 133 -1.63 15.69 0.62
N ASP A 134 -1.81 17.00 0.47
CA ASP A 134 -1.25 17.74 -0.68
C ASP A 134 0.27 17.79 -0.64
N ARG A 135 0.85 17.97 0.56
CA ARG A 135 2.27 18.22 0.81
C ARG A 135 2.82 17.48 2.03
N MET A 136 4.13 17.33 2.08
CA MET A 136 4.85 16.73 3.22
C MET A 136 4.68 17.55 4.53
N GLU A 137 4.58 18.88 4.43
CA GLU A 137 4.36 19.77 5.59
C GLU A 137 3.00 19.55 6.28
N ASP A 138 1.97 19.16 5.53
CA ASP A 138 0.61 18.93 6.04
C ASP A 138 0.56 17.75 7.03
N ARG A 139 1.34 16.69 6.81
CA ARG A 139 1.40 15.53 7.73
C ARG A 139 2.21 15.82 9.00
N VAL A 140 3.28 16.62 8.92
CA VAL A 140 4.11 16.95 10.11
C VAL A 140 3.32 17.77 11.15
N THR A 141 2.30 18.52 10.71
CA THR A 141 1.45 19.35 11.58
C THR A 141 0.27 18.62 12.21
N ASN A 142 -0.01 17.37 11.82
CA ASN A 142 -1.12 16.57 12.35
C ASN A 142 -0.64 15.13 12.68
N PRO A 143 -0.06 14.91 13.88
CA PRO A 143 0.51 13.63 14.29
C PRO A 143 -0.56 12.55 14.55
#